data_AF-A0A1M5GCM0-F1
#
_entry.id   AF-A0A1M5GCM0-F1
#
_cell.length_a   1.000
_cell.length_b   1.000
_cell.length_c   1.000
_cell.angle_alpha   90.00
_cell.angle_beta   90.00
_cell.angle_gamma   90.00
#
_symmetry.space_group_name_H-M   'P 1'
#
loop_
_entity.id
_entity.type
_entity.pdbx_description
1 polymer ?
#
loop_
_entity_poly.entity_id
_entity_poly.type
_entity_poly.pdbx_seq_one_letter_code
_entity_poly.pdbx_strand_id
1 'polypeptide(L)'
;MKALRSNMLPLLILVAVAAPLFICGSSLAESRPSRLALLPFKMNTPPSLAYLQEGIDDMLRTRLAWPGKVELIDRQTTFASLKAGGAPESAEEIKKWAEKLGADHVLFGSVTSLGESLSLDATLLSVDEASSPLHIPIQIEKLDMLIPAVNQLAETVNDRVYGRETTTPAASQPSLSAPADANRNPEFLLPQTLLKGQSISYLNPNFIEVTPEGSIRQAGIWRSQTLKEALLAIDTGDVDGDGRDELVAVSSDRLAVFRRVAQGLQLLAEHKAENLEHFKWVSLADVDGDDRLEILLMCLRQKNKTQGAGSESIQSVDEKLEPASKVIELNGNKLVVLAERIPLYLNAVYFPGRGRLALAQQPGRFGELFEPDIYEFRLRDGKAVTASPVSLPASCNIFNFSAGDFNNDGATEYAVITEDNRLALLDASGNRIWRSRKRFGATTNALIGKIEDVRFNRVEYYYIPSPILVMDLNEDGILELVLNRTPDYSSFLPQGYKYYEASEIVSMSWDQLGLVENWKTREVSGMVSCVRTGDLNGDGTPELIASLVLGKDLLKLWEARSTVFSYDLNVGKKGGAETARKP
;
A
#
# COMPACT_ATOMS: atom_id res chain seq x y z
N MET A 1 32.83 -10.88 -105.67
CA MET A 1 32.77 -9.75 -106.62
C MET A 1 31.33 -9.25 -106.72
N LYS A 2 30.98 -8.17 -106.03
CA LYS A 2 30.30 -7.01 -106.62
C LYS A 2 30.10 -5.95 -105.54
N ALA A 3 30.48 -4.76 -105.94
CA ALA A 3 30.64 -3.57 -105.16
C ALA A 3 29.39 -2.68 -105.20
N LEU A 4 29.30 -1.83 -104.16
CA LEU A 4 28.94 -0.40 -104.15
C LEU A 4 27.47 0.09 -104.11
N ARG A 5 27.26 0.95 -103.08
CA ARG A 5 26.54 2.25 -103.05
C ARG A 5 24.99 2.21 -103.11
N SER A 6 24.21 3.04 -102.42
CA SER A 6 24.40 4.24 -101.59
C SER A 6 23.07 4.61 -100.90
N ASN A 7 23.14 5.47 -99.89
CA ASN A 7 22.13 6.46 -99.43
C ASN A 7 21.15 6.14 -98.28
N MET A 8 21.46 6.79 -97.16
CA MET A 8 20.63 7.73 -96.37
C MET A 8 19.49 7.21 -95.45
N LEU A 9 19.73 7.47 -94.15
CA LEU A 9 18.84 7.64 -92.97
C LEU A 9 17.48 8.34 -93.22
N PRO A 10 16.51 8.37 -92.26
CA PRO A 10 16.55 7.85 -90.89
C PRO A 10 15.30 7.10 -90.34
N LEU A 11 15.61 6.14 -89.46
CA LEU A 11 15.08 5.89 -88.11
C LEU A 11 13.83 6.68 -87.65
N LEU A 12 12.68 5.99 -87.55
CA LEU A 12 11.45 6.44 -86.88
C LEU A 12 11.37 5.76 -85.50
N ILE A 13 11.82 6.44 -84.44
CA ILE A 13 11.67 5.99 -83.05
C ILE A 13 10.48 6.71 -82.40
N LEU A 14 9.60 5.88 -81.87
CA LEU A 14 8.43 6.13 -81.03
C LEU A 14 8.74 7.13 -79.89
N VAL A 15 8.18 8.34 -79.96
CA VAL A 15 8.16 9.30 -78.84
C VAL A 15 6.92 9.00 -77.98
N ALA A 16 7.12 8.33 -76.86
CA ALA A 16 6.17 8.28 -75.77
C ALA A 16 6.26 9.59 -74.97
N VAL A 17 5.21 10.39 -75.00
CA VAL A 17 5.05 11.59 -74.17
C VAL A 17 4.70 11.12 -72.76
N ALA A 18 5.71 10.93 -71.92
CA ALA A 18 5.55 10.77 -70.47
C ALA A 18 5.65 12.16 -69.82
N ALA A 19 4.50 12.70 -69.41
CA ALA A 19 4.44 13.87 -68.54
C ALA A 19 4.90 13.47 -67.12
N PRO A 20 5.86 14.18 -66.49
CA PRO A 20 6.16 13.96 -65.09
C PRO A 20 5.09 14.66 -64.24
N LEU A 21 4.19 13.87 -63.65
CA LEU A 21 3.46 14.30 -62.46
C LEU A 21 4.49 14.54 -61.35
N PHE A 22 4.77 15.81 -61.06
CA PHE A 22 5.42 16.23 -59.82
C PHE A 22 4.47 15.91 -58.65
N ILE A 23 4.58 14.69 -58.12
CA ILE A 23 4.08 14.38 -56.78
C ILE A 23 5.08 15.02 -55.82
N CYS A 24 4.75 16.21 -55.31
CA CYS A 24 5.36 16.73 -54.09
C CYS A 24 5.07 15.72 -52.98
N GLY A 25 6.01 14.82 -52.74
CA GLY A 25 6.10 14.10 -51.49
C GLY A 25 6.39 15.12 -50.40
N SER A 26 5.35 15.65 -49.77
CA SER A 26 5.49 16.23 -48.44
C SER A 26 6.02 15.11 -47.56
N SER A 27 7.33 15.08 -47.30
CA SER A 27 7.82 14.35 -46.15
C SER A 27 7.12 14.97 -44.95
N LEU A 28 6.13 14.28 -44.41
CA LEU A 28 5.77 14.44 -43.02
C LEU A 28 7.07 14.19 -42.28
N ALA A 29 7.74 15.26 -41.84
CA ALA A 29 8.78 15.17 -40.85
C ALA A 29 8.11 14.57 -39.62
N GLU A 30 8.22 13.25 -39.49
CA GLU A 30 7.87 12.55 -38.27
C GLU A 30 8.82 13.13 -37.21
N SER A 31 8.28 13.98 -36.34
CA SER A 31 9.07 14.68 -35.34
C SER A 31 9.65 13.65 -34.38
N ARG A 32 10.90 13.26 -34.61
CA ARG A 32 11.62 12.36 -33.71
C ARG A 32 11.59 12.98 -32.31
N PRO A 33 11.30 12.20 -31.26
CA PRO A 33 11.31 12.71 -29.89
C PRO A 33 12.68 13.32 -29.56
N SER A 34 12.67 14.50 -28.94
CA SER A 34 13.88 15.18 -28.49
C SER A 34 14.56 14.36 -27.41
N ARG A 35 15.87 14.14 -27.57
CA ARG A 35 16.66 13.31 -26.65
C ARG A 35 17.29 14.17 -25.56
N LEU A 36 16.95 13.91 -24.30
CA LEU A 36 17.44 14.67 -23.15
C LEU A 36 18.42 13.83 -22.32
N ALA A 37 19.63 14.34 -22.14
CA ALA A 37 20.59 13.79 -21.19
C ALA A 37 20.50 14.50 -19.84
N LEU A 38 20.65 13.73 -18.75
CA LEU A 38 20.65 14.25 -17.38
C LEU A 38 22.02 13.98 -16.75
N LEU A 39 22.73 15.04 -16.38
CA LEU A 39 23.94 14.93 -15.57
C LEU A 39 23.57 14.89 -14.08
N PRO A 40 24.21 14.02 -13.27
CA PRO A 40 23.97 13.98 -11.83
C PRO A 40 24.19 15.36 -11.21
N PHE A 41 23.21 15.85 -10.46
CA PHE A 41 23.28 17.17 -9.83
C PHE A 41 24.42 17.21 -8.82
N LYS A 42 25.24 18.27 -8.85
CA LYS A 42 26.33 18.43 -7.88
C LYS A 42 25.77 18.74 -6.49
N MET A 43 26.18 17.96 -5.49
CA MET A 43 25.74 18.17 -4.10
C MET A 43 26.73 19.05 -3.36
N ASN A 44 26.37 20.31 -3.14
CA ASN A 44 27.06 21.23 -2.24
C ASN A 44 26.36 21.21 -0.87
N THR A 45 26.25 20.01 -0.28
CA THR A 45 25.50 19.74 0.96
C THR A 45 26.34 18.93 1.95
N PRO A 46 25.98 18.89 3.25
CA PRO A 46 26.56 17.95 4.20
C PRO A 46 26.47 16.50 3.71
N PRO A 47 27.40 15.61 4.12
CA PRO A 47 27.40 14.19 3.72
C PRO A 47 26.09 13.45 4.04
N SER A 48 25.37 13.87 5.08
CA SER A 48 24.08 13.30 5.46
C SER A 48 22.99 13.47 4.39
N LEU A 49 23.13 14.42 3.47
CA LEU A 49 22.18 14.69 2.39
C LEU A 49 22.65 14.19 1.02
N ALA A 50 23.78 13.46 0.96
CA ALA A 50 24.32 12.95 -0.31
C ALA A 50 23.34 12.02 -1.06
N TYR A 51 22.47 11.32 -0.32
CA TYR A 51 21.43 10.46 -0.88
C TYR A 51 20.42 11.22 -1.77
N LEU A 52 20.24 12.53 -1.56
CA LEU A 52 19.31 13.34 -2.35
C LEU A 52 19.70 13.42 -3.82
N GLN A 53 20.98 13.26 -4.14
CA GLN A 53 21.47 13.29 -5.52
C GLN A 53 20.75 12.25 -6.40
N GLU A 54 20.65 11.03 -5.89
CA GLU A 54 20.01 9.91 -6.57
C GLU A 54 18.50 10.10 -6.63
N GLY A 55 17.88 10.54 -5.53
CA GLY A 55 16.44 10.82 -5.50
C GLY A 55 16.01 11.91 -6.47
N ILE A 56 16.81 12.98 -6.61
CA ILE A 56 16.55 14.06 -7.57
C ILE A 56 16.71 13.57 -9.01
N ASP A 57 17.74 12.77 -9.30
CA ASP A 57 17.95 12.15 -10.62
C ASP A 57 16.74 11.29 -11.02
N ASP A 58 16.27 10.41 -10.13
CA ASP A 58 15.13 9.51 -10.40
C ASP A 58 13.82 10.27 -10.59
N MET A 59 13.56 11.28 -9.76
CA MET A 59 12.37 12.13 -9.89
C MET A 59 12.37 12.92 -11.20
N LEU A 60 13.50 13.52 -11.58
CA LEU A 60 13.62 14.26 -12.83
C LEU A 60 13.46 13.35 -14.03
N ARG A 61 14.04 12.14 -14.01
CA ARG A 61 13.89 11.17 -15.11
C ARG A 61 12.44 10.80 -15.37
N THR A 62 11.67 10.62 -14.30
CA THR A 62 10.25 10.29 -14.39
C THR A 62 9.43 11.48 -14.90
N ARG A 63 9.69 12.68 -14.40
CA ARG A 63 8.86 13.88 -14.65
C ARG A 63 9.17 14.59 -15.96
N LEU A 64 10.40 14.45 -16.48
CA LEU A 64 10.83 14.99 -17.77
C LEU A 64 10.49 14.06 -18.93
N ALA A 65 10.22 12.78 -18.68
CA ALA A 65 9.83 11.84 -19.73
C ALA A 65 8.46 12.24 -20.31
N TRP A 66 8.38 12.35 -21.63
CA TRP A 66 7.13 12.60 -22.34
C TRP A 66 7.03 11.62 -23.52
N PRO A 67 6.20 10.57 -23.42
CA PRO A 67 6.05 9.57 -24.47
C PRO A 67 5.77 10.21 -25.84
N GLY A 68 6.61 9.90 -26.82
CA GLY A 68 6.52 10.41 -28.19
C GLY A 68 7.05 11.83 -28.41
N LYS A 69 7.51 12.55 -27.38
CA LYS A 69 8.06 13.92 -27.51
C LYS A 69 9.41 14.14 -26.83
N VAL A 70 9.65 13.55 -25.66
CA VAL A 70 10.91 13.68 -24.92
C VAL A 70 11.37 12.28 -24.49
N GLU A 71 12.51 11.85 -25.02
CA GLU A 71 13.15 10.58 -24.67
C GLU A 71 14.39 10.84 -23.83
N LEU A 72 14.43 10.30 -22.60
CA LEU A 72 15.61 10.45 -21.77
C LEU A 72 16.67 9.40 -22.10
N ILE A 73 17.92 9.83 -22.12
CA ILE A 73 19.06 8.92 -22.20
C ILE A 73 19.13 8.09 -20.92
N ASP A 74 19.28 6.78 -21.08
CA ASP A 74 19.24 5.85 -19.97
C ASP A 74 20.35 6.12 -18.93
N ARG A 75 20.06 5.72 -17.70
CA ARG A 75 20.95 5.97 -16.57
C ARG A 75 22.27 5.22 -16.73
N GLN A 76 22.25 4.00 -17.27
CA GLN A 76 23.45 3.17 -17.38
C GLN A 76 24.45 3.74 -18.40
N THR A 77 24.00 4.23 -19.55
CA THR A 77 24.85 4.87 -20.56
C THR A 77 25.40 6.19 -20.07
N THR A 78 24.58 6.99 -19.37
CA THR A 78 25.01 8.24 -18.71
C THR A 78 26.15 7.96 -17.72
N PHE A 79 25.96 7.05 -16.76
CA PHE A 79 26.98 6.74 -15.75
C PHE A 79 28.23 6.04 -16.33
N ALA A 80 28.08 5.19 -17.36
CA ALA A 80 29.21 4.57 -18.04
C ALA A 80 30.10 5.62 -18.73
N SER A 81 29.50 6.64 -19.37
CA SER A 81 30.23 7.73 -20.01
C SER A 81 30.99 8.59 -19.00
N LEU A 82 30.40 8.86 -17.82
CA LEU A 82 31.03 9.62 -16.74
C LEU A 82 32.21 8.87 -16.11
N LYS A 83 32.11 7.53 -15.97
CA LYS A 83 33.23 6.70 -15.49
C LYS A 83 34.40 6.65 -16.46
N ALA A 84 34.14 6.74 -17.77
CA ALA A 84 35.18 6.67 -18.80
C ALA A 84 35.92 8.00 -19.03
N GLY A 85 35.27 9.14 -18.79
CA GLY A 85 35.80 10.47 -19.14
C GLY A 85 35.76 11.54 -18.05
N GLY A 86 35.22 11.24 -16.85
CA GLY A 86 34.94 12.24 -15.82
C GLY A 86 33.65 13.02 -16.07
N ALA A 87 33.19 13.77 -15.07
CA ALA A 87 32.04 14.67 -15.24
C ALA A 87 32.49 15.95 -15.98
N PRO A 88 31.84 16.32 -17.10
CA PRO A 88 32.19 17.53 -17.83
C PRO A 88 31.86 18.78 -16.99
N GLU A 89 32.78 19.75 -16.93
CA GLU A 89 32.63 20.93 -16.06
C GLU A 89 32.41 22.23 -16.85
N SER A 90 32.88 22.30 -18.10
CA SER A 90 32.66 23.46 -18.97
C SER A 90 31.49 23.27 -19.94
N ALA A 91 30.84 24.35 -20.36
CA ALA A 91 29.73 24.28 -21.33
C ALA A 91 30.16 23.62 -22.66
N GLU A 92 31.41 23.79 -23.09
CA GLU A 92 31.98 23.18 -24.28
C GLU A 92 32.21 21.66 -24.12
N GLU A 93 32.64 21.22 -22.93
CA GLU A 93 32.77 19.80 -22.60
C GLU A 93 31.41 19.11 -22.48
N ILE A 94 30.42 19.78 -21.88
CA ILE A 94 29.05 19.28 -21.75
C ILE A 94 28.43 19.08 -23.13
N LYS A 95 28.62 20.01 -24.08
CA LYS A 95 28.17 19.85 -25.47
C LYS A 95 28.83 18.65 -26.16
N LYS A 96 30.16 18.53 -26.11
CA LYS A 96 30.88 17.38 -26.70
C LYS A 96 30.48 16.05 -26.07
N TRP A 97 30.17 16.04 -24.78
CA TRP A 97 29.66 14.87 -24.07
C TRP A 97 28.25 14.51 -24.54
N ALA A 98 27.38 15.50 -24.71
CA ALA A 98 26.02 15.33 -25.22
C ALA A 98 26.00 14.78 -26.66
N GLU A 99 26.86 15.30 -27.54
CA GLU A 99 27.01 14.86 -28.93
C GLU A 99 27.38 13.36 -29.00
N LYS A 100 28.30 12.91 -28.12
CA LYS A 100 28.69 11.49 -28.05
C LYS A 100 27.56 10.57 -27.62
N LEU A 101 26.64 11.07 -26.79
CA LEU A 101 25.45 10.34 -26.34
C LEU A 101 24.27 10.47 -27.31
N GLY A 102 24.38 11.36 -28.30
CA GLY A 102 23.32 11.70 -29.24
C GLY A 102 22.13 12.38 -28.54
N ALA A 103 22.40 13.23 -27.54
CA ALA A 103 21.41 14.07 -26.88
C ALA A 103 21.22 15.39 -27.65
N ASP A 104 20.00 15.91 -27.68
CA ASP A 104 19.67 17.22 -28.24
C ASP A 104 19.76 18.31 -27.14
N HIS A 105 19.47 17.92 -25.89
CA HIS A 105 19.55 18.79 -24.71
C HIS A 105 20.26 18.10 -23.55
N VAL A 106 20.90 18.90 -22.68
CA VAL A 106 21.48 18.43 -21.41
C VAL A 106 20.95 19.25 -20.25
N LEU A 107 20.40 18.59 -19.23
CA LEU A 107 20.06 19.20 -17.95
C LEU A 107 21.15 18.87 -16.92
N PHE A 108 21.68 19.89 -16.27
CA PHE A 108 22.66 19.76 -15.19
C PHE A 108 22.46 20.86 -14.15
N GLY A 109 23.04 20.69 -12.96
CA GLY A 109 22.82 21.66 -11.91
C GLY A 109 23.51 21.30 -10.61
N SER A 110 23.17 22.06 -9.56
CA SER A 110 23.63 21.80 -8.20
C SER A 110 22.54 21.98 -7.17
N VAL A 111 22.66 21.25 -6.08
CA VAL A 111 21.87 21.43 -4.87
C VAL A 111 22.79 21.96 -3.80
N THR A 112 22.45 23.12 -3.23
CA THR A 112 23.25 23.77 -2.19
C THR A 112 22.42 23.91 -0.93
N SER A 113 22.93 23.48 0.21
CA SER A 113 22.22 23.64 1.49
C SER A 113 22.84 24.76 2.32
N LEU A 114 22.00 25.60 2.92
CA LEU A 114 22.39 26.63 3.88
C LEU A 114 21.44 26.61 5.08
N GLY A 115 21.92 26.09 6.21
CA GLY A 115 21.08 25.86 7.40
C GLY A 115 19.99 24.84 7.13
N GLU A 116 18.73 25.22 7.34
CA GLU A 116 17.55 24.38 7.07
C GLU A 116 17.02 24.53 5.63
N SER A 117 17.53 25.50 4.87
CA SER A 117 17.10 25.80 3.50
C SER A 117 18.00 25.16 2.44
N LEU A 118 17.44 24.88 1.27
CA LEU A 118 18.15 24.38 0.10
C LEU A 118 17.92 25.31 -1.11
N SER A 119 18.88 25.34 -2.01
CA SER A 119 18.74 25.92 -3.35
C SER A 119 18.96 24.80 -4.37
N LEU A 120 18.08 24.74 -5.36
CA LEU A 120 18.23 23.90 -6.54
C LEU A 120 18.47 24.82 -7.73
N ASP A 121 19.69 24.77 -8.27
CA ASP A 121 20.12 25.59 -9.39
C ASP A 121 20.35 24.70 -10.60
N ALA A 122 19.44 24.74 -11.57
CA ALA A 122 19.52 23.94 -12.77
C ALA A 122 19.80 24.78 -14.02
N THR A 123 20.50 24.21 -14.97
CA THR A 123 20.80 24.78 -16.28
C THR A 123 20.50 23.76 -17.35
N LEU A 124 19.70 24.15 -18.33
CA LEU A 124 19.45 23.37 -19.53
C LEU A 124 20.23 23.95 -20.70
N LEU A 125 20.99 23.11 -21.38
CA LEU A 125 21.83 23.47 -22.52
C LEU A 125 21.34 22.74 -23.77
N SER A 126 21.16 23.47 -24.88
CA SER A 126 20.97 22.86 -26.20
C SER A 126 22.32 22.55 -26.84
N VAL A 127 22.40 21.41 -27.53
CA VAL A 127 23.61 21.02 -28.26
C VAL A 127 23.79 21.88 -29.52
N ASP A 128 22.70 22.36 -30.12
CA ASP A 128 22.73 23.26 -31.27
C ASP A 128 23.26 24.67 -30.91
N GLU A 129 24.06 25.27 -31.79
CA GLU A 129 24.85 26.49 -31.52
C GLU A 129 24.00 27.76 -31.35
N ALA A 130 22.71 27.74 -31.73
CA ALA A 130 21.86 28.92 -31.77
C ALA A 130 21.06 29.23 -30.49
N SER A 131 21.15 28.42 -29.42
CA SER A 131 20.31 28.59 -28.22
C SER A 131 21.11 28.93 -26.97
N SER A 132 20.74 30.03 -26.30
CA SER A 132 21.29 30.41 -25.00
C SER A 132 20.91 29.40 -23.91
N PRO A 133 21.80 29.08 -22.94
CA PRO A 133 21.46 28.22 -21.81
C PRO A 133 20.28 28.78 -21.00
N LEU A 134 19.36 27.90 -20.61
CA LEU A 134 18.22 28.25 -19.77
C LEU A 134 18.56 27.96 -18.30
N HIS A 135 18.67 29.01 -17.49
CA HIS A 135 18.91 28.91 -16.05
C HIS A 135 17.60 28.91 -15.26
N ILE A 136 17.45 27.98 -14.32
CA ILE A 136 16.25 27.77 -13.51
C ILE A 136 16.67 27.62 -12.02
N PRO A 137 16.73 28.74 -11.28
CA PRO A 137 16.95 28.71 -9.83
C PRO A 137 15.63 28.48 -9.07
N ILE A 138 15.64 27.58 -8.10
CA ILE A 138 14.50 27.30 -7.21
C ILE A 138 14.99 27.30 -5.77
N GLN A 139 14.45 28.21 -4.96
CA GLN A 139 14.72 28.27 -3.53
C GLN A 139 13.74 27.39 -2.76
N ILE A 140 14.26 26.62 -1.82
CA ILE A 140 13.53 25.63 -1.04
C ILE A 140 13.69 25.98 0.43
N GLU A 141 12.63 26.44 1.07
CA GLU A 141 12.70 26.89 2.47
C GLU A 141 13.04 25.76 3.44
N LYS A 142 12.56 24.54 3.17
CA LYS A 142 12.72 23.34 4.01
C LYS A 142 12.79 22.08 3.15
N LEU A 143 13.45 21.04 3.64
CA LEU A 143 13.70 19.81 2.88
C LEU A 143 12.43 19.07 2.41
N ASP A 144 11.31 19.19 3.14
CA ASP A 144 10.00 18.64 2.75
C ASP A 144 9.44 19.24 1.45
N MET A 145 9.85 20.47 1.10
CA MET A 145 9.48 21.16 -0.14
C MET A 145 10.36 20.79 -1.34
N LEU A 146 11.32 19.87 -1.18
CA LEU A 146 12.18 19.42 -2.28
C LEU A 146 11.38 18.73 -3.40
N ILE A 147 10.39 17.91 -3.05
CA ILE A 147 9.58 17.18 -4.04
C ILE A 147 8.75 18.16 -4.90
N PRO A 148 8.02 19.14 -4.32
CA PRO A 148 7.41 20.24 -5.07
C PRO A 148 8.40 21.04 -5.93
N ALA A 149 9.59 21.34 -5.42
CA ALA A 149 10.60 22.08 -6.16
C ALA A 149 11.11 21.31 -7.40
N VAL A 150 11.33 20.00 -7.27
CA VAL A 150 11.71 19.15 -8.40
C VAL A 150 10.56 18.99 -9.40
N ASN A 151 9.30 19.02 -8.96
CA ASN A 151 8.12 19.07 -9.85
C ASN A 151 8.14 20.36 -10.67
N GLN A 152 8.27 21.50 -9.99
CA GLN A 152 8.34 22.80 -10.61
C GLN A 152 9.50 22.90 -11.62
N LEU A 153 10.66 22.30 -11.32
CA LEU A 153 11.78 22.24 -12.24
C LEU A 153 11.41 21.50 -13.53
N ALA A 154 10.87 20.28 -13.40
CA ALA A 154 10.51 19.45 -14.53
C ALA A 154 9.39 20.07 -15.38
N GLU A 155 8.40 20.70 -14.73
CA GLU A 155 7.35 21.49 -15.39
C GLU A 155 7.96 22.66 -16.16
N THR A 156 8.81 23.48 -15.52
CA THR A 156 9.46 24.63 -16.17
C THR A 156 10.27 24.20 -17.40
N VAL A 157 10.98 23.07 -17.33
CA VAL A 157 11.72 22.51 -18.47
C VAL A 157 10.76 22.04 -19.57
N ASN A 158 9.71 21.29 -19.22
CA ASN A 158 8.73 20.79 -20.18
C ASN A 158 7.96 21.91 -20.89
N ASP A 159 7.62 22.97 -20.18
CA ASP A 159 6.86 24.09 -20.70
C ASP A 159 7.70 24.96 -21.61
N ARG A 160 8.89 25.38 -21.14
CA ARG A 160 9.74 26.33 -21.87
C ARG A 160 10.43 25.74 -23.09
N VAL A 161 10.61 24.41 -23.12
CA VAL A 161 11.43 23.73 -24.15
C VAL A 161 10.57 22.87 -25.06
N TYR A 162 9.61 22.15 -24.48
CA TYR A 162 8.78 21.19 -25.22
C TYR A 162 7.33 21.67 -25.41
N GLY A 163 7.01 22.89 -24.98
CA GLY A 163 5.72 23.54 -25.20
C GLY A 163 4.54 22.82 -24.54
N ARG A 164 4.78 22.17 -23.40
CA ARG A 164 3.71 21.59 -22.59
C ARG A 164 2.92 22.74 -21.95
N GLU A 165 1.63 22.85 -22.24
CA GLU A 165 0.78 23.79 -21.50
C GLU A 165 0.57 23.24 -20.08
N THR A 166 1.15 23.90 -19.09
CA THR A 166 0.84 23.68 -17.67
C THR A 166 -0.52 24.28 -17.34
N THR A 167 -1.54 23.44 -17.19
CA THR A 167 -2.74 23.85 -16.44
C THR A 167 -2.47 23.70 -14.95
N THR A 168 -1.80 24.71 -14.38
CA THR A 168 -1.82 24.98 -12.94
C THR A 168 -2.62 26.27 -12.74
N PRO A 169 -3.74 26.27 -12.01
CA PRO A 169 -4.55 27.47 -11.83
C PRO A 169 -3.80 28.45 -10.91
N ALA A 170 -3.32 29.55 -11.48
CA ALA A 170 -2.96 30.73 -10.70
C ALA A 170 -4.24 31.31 -10.07
N ALA A 171 -4.25 31.41 -8.75
CA ALA A 171 -5.30 32.05 -7.98
C ALA A 171 -5.50 33.50 -8.45
N SER A 172 -6.57 33.72 -9.21
CA SER A 172 -7.08 35.04 -9.56
C SER A 172 -8.36 35.25 -8.77
N GLN A 173 -8.37 36.24 -7.88
CA GLN A 173 -9.59 36.65 -7.17
C GLN A 173 -10.67 37.07 -8.18
N PRO A 174 -11.94 36.68 -8.00
CA PRO A 174 -13.00 37.03 -8.94
C PRO A 174 -13.42 38.49 -8.76
N SER A 175 -13.29 39.28 -9.81
CA SER A 175 -14.12 40.46 -10.01
C SER A 175 -15.40 40.05 -10.73
N LEU A 176 -16.52 40.25 -10.03
CA LEU A 176 -17.87 40.02 -10.53
C LEU A 176 -18.17 40.93 -11.73
N SER A 177 -18.48 40.33 -12.86
CA SER A 177 -19.42 40.91 -13.82
C SER A 177 -20.07 39.83 -14.68
N ALA A 178 -21.38 39.65 -14.50
CA ALA A 178 -22.24 39.00 -15.48
C ALA A 178 -22.44 39.92 -16.69
N PRO A 179 -22.76 39.37 -17.88
CA PRO A 179 -24.18 39.35 -18.27
C PRO A 179 -24.63 38.08 -19.00
N ALA A 180 -25.94 38.06 -19.23
CA ALA A 180 -26.83 36.94 -19.53
C ALA A 180 -26.88 36.45 -20.99
N ASP A 181 -27.58 35.32 -21.13
CA ASP A 181 -28.34 34.78 -22.28
C ASP A 181 -27.61 34.06 -23.43
N ALA A 182 -27.80 32.74 -23.50
CA ALA A 182 -28.76 32.10 -24.44
C ALA A 182 -28.44 30.61 -24.70
N ASN A 183 -29.37 29.74 -24.29
CA ASN A 183 -29.78 28.46 -24.88
C ASN A 183 -28.78 27.65 -25.74
N ARG A 184 -28.39 26.48 -25.23
CA ARG A 184 -28.71 25.17 -25.83
C ARG A 184 -28.18 24.02 -24.97
N ASN A 185 -29.09 23.23 -24.41
CA ASN A 185 -28.79 21.93 -23.80
C ASN A 185 -28.43 20.90 -24.90
N PRO A 186 -27.30 20.18 -24.79
CA PRO A 186 -27.11 18.89 -25.41
C PRO A 186 -27.09 17.81 -24.32
N GLU A 187 -28.21 17.65 -23.61
CA GLU A 187 -28.43 16.50 -22.71
C GLU A 187 -28.72 15.19 -23.48
N PHE A 188 -28.21 15.05 -24.72
CA PHE A 188 -28.58 13.95 -25.60
C PHE A 188 -27.40 13.09 -26.10
N LEU A 189 -26.22 13.18 -25.49
CA LEU A 189 -25.07 12.33 -25.87
C LEU A 189 -24.25 11.83 -24.66
N LEU A 190 -24.91 11.28 -23.63
CA LEU A 190 -24.23 10.55 -22.57
C LEU A 190 -24.39 9.02 -22.76
N PRO A 191 -23.30 8.23 -22.76
CA PRO A 191 -23.39 6.80 -22.49
C PRO A 191 -23.97 6.59 -21.08
N GLN A 192 -24.93 5.67 -20.95
CA GLN A 192 -25.70 5.37 -19.73
C GLN A 192 -24.89 4.71 -18.60
N THR A 193 -23.71 5.23 -18.23
CA THR A 193 -22.82 4.56 -17.26
C THR A 193 -22.46 5.40 -16.02
N LEU A 194 -23.08 6.56 -15.80
CA LEU A 194 -22.86 7.33 -14.57
C LEU A 194 -23.79 6.86 -13.44
N LEU A 195 -23.19 6.30 -12.39
CA LEU A 195 -23.87 5.96 -11.13
C LEU A 195 -24.41 7.22 -10.44
N LYS A 196 -25.56 7.08 -9.76
CA LYS A 196 -26.24 8.15 -9.00
C LYS A 196 -25.26 8.80 -8.01
N GLY A 197 -24.92 10.07 -8.22
CA GLY A 197 -24.03 10.86 -7.36
C GLY A 197 -22.72 11.32 -7.99
N GLN A 198 -22.41 10.92 -9.22
CA GLN A 198 -21.27 11.46 -9.97
C GLN A 198 -21.73 12.65 -10.83
N SER A 199 -21.29 13.86 -10.46
CA SER A 199 -21.36 15.02 -11.34
C SER A 199 -20.15 15.05 -12.27
N ILE A 200 -20.41 15.36 -13.53
CA ILE A 200 -19.38 15.66 -14.51
C ILE A 200 -18.79 17.01 -14.12
N SER A 201 -17.48 17.08 -13.93
CA SER A 201 -16.82 18.33 -13.55
C SER A 201 -17.13 19.42 -14.56
N TYR A 202 -17.54 20.59 -14.07
CA TYR A 202 -17.76 21.77 -14.91
C TYR A 202 -16.49 22.22 -15.66
N LEU A 203 -15.32 21.72 -15.24
CA LEU A 203 -14.03 21.99 -15.88
C LEU A 203 -13.80 21.14 -17.13
N ASN A 204 -14.33 19.91 -17.18
CA ASN A 204 -14.17 19.03 -18.33
C ASN A 204 -15.13 17.83 -18.27
N PRO A 205 -15.80 17.47 -19.38
CA PRO A 205 -16.71 16.32 -19.43
C PRO A 205 -16.05 14.95 -19.18
N ASN A 206 -14.72 14.85 -19.25
CA ASN A 206 -13.96 13.64 -18.91
C ASN A 206 -13.43 13.63 -17.47
N PHE A 207 -13.62 14.71 -16.70
CA PHE A 207 -13.19 14.78 -15.31
C PHE A 207 -14.36 14.41 -14.40
N ILE A 208 -14.14 13.42 -13.55
CA ILE A 208 -15.07 13.07 -12.48
C ILE A 208 -14.82 14.08 -11.35
N GLU A 209 -15.83 14.88 -11.03
CA GLU A 209 -15.75 15.83 -9.92
C GLU A 209 -15.76 15.05 -8.60
N VAL A 210 -14.64 15.02 -7.89
CA VAL A 210 -14.63 14.61 -6.49
C VAL A 210 -14.94 15.85 -5.67
N THR A 211 -16.23 16.17 -5.49
CA THR A 211 -16.65 17.33 -4.71
C THR A 211 -16.06 17.26 -3.29
N PRO A 212 -15.32 18.30 -2.85
CA PRO A 212 -14.66 18.31 -1.55
C PRO A 212 -15.61 18.04 -0.39
N GLU A 213 -16.86 18.49 -0.47
CA GLU A 213 -17.83 18.36 0.62
C GLU A 213 -18.20 16.90 0.95
N GLY A 214 -18.21 16.00 -0.05
CA GLY A 214 -18.36 14.55 0.16
C GLY A 214 -17.08 13.86 0.65
N SER A 215 -15.92 14.51 0.51
CA SER A 215 -14.60 14.00 0.97
C SER A 215 -14.07 14.65 2.25
N ILE A 216 -14.61 15.81 2.66
CA ILE A 216 -14.23 16.58 3.85
C ILE A 216 -15.15 16.23 5.03
N ARG A 217 -16.39 15.80 4.75
CA ARG A 217 -17.30 15.18 5.72
C ARG A 217 -17.86 13.91 5.09
N GLN A 218 -17.07 12.84 5.08
CA GLN A 218 -17.61 11.53 4.69
C GLN A 218 -18.65 11.13 5.73
N ALA A 219 -19.93 11.21 5.34
CA ALA A 219 -21.00 10.63 6.12
C ALA A 219 -20.71 9.13 6.32
N GLY A 220 -20.82 8.64 7.56
CA GLY A 220 -20.59 7.23 7.91
C GLY A 220 -19.13 6.83 8.14
N ILE A 221 -18.20 7.79 8.30
CA ILE A 221 -16.85 7.51 8.81
C ILE A 221 -16.70 8.12 10.19
N TRP A 222 -16.42 7.26 11.18
CA TRP A 222 -16.01 7.68 12.50
C TRP A 222 -14.50 7.50 12.68
N ARG A 223 -13.90 8.39 13.49
CA ARG A 223 -12.47 8.37 13.80
C ARG A 223 -12.26 8.67 15.28
N SER A 224 -11.50 7.81 15.95
CA SER A 224 -11.11 8.01 17.35
C SER A 224 -10.14 9.18 17.55
N GLN A 225 -9.95 9.56 18.81
CA GLN A 225 -8.78 10.33 19.21
C GLN A 225 -7.47 9.57 18.86
N THR A 226 -6.37 10.31 18.74
CA THR A 226 -5.05 9.70 18.54
C THR A 226 -4.56 9.04 19.83
N LEU A 227 -4.27 7.75 19.75
CA LEU A 227 -3.61 6.97 20.78
C LEU A 227 -2.09 7.11 20.63
N LYS A 228 -1.37 7.30 21.72
CA LYS A 228 0.10 7.48 21.74
C LYS A 228 0.85 6.15 21.83
N GLU A 229 0.41 5.18 21.05
CA GLU A 229 0.98 3.83 20.98
C GLU A 229 0.75 3.22 19.60
N ALA A 230 1.54 2.21 19.22
CA ALA A 230 1.27 1.37 18.06
C ALA A 230 0.27 0.27 18.44
N LEU A 231 -0.91 0.26 17.83
CA LEU A 231 -1.83 -0.86 17.96
C LEU A 231 -1.37 -2.02 17.08
N LEU A 232 -1.12 -3.17 17.70
CA LEU A 232 -0.70 -4.41 17.05
C LEU A 232 -1.91 -5.23 16.58
N ALA A 233 -2.96 -5.28 17.39
CA ALA A 233 -4.22 -5.95 17.09
C ALA A 233 -5.38 -5.28 17.82
N ILE A 234 -6.59 -5.46 17.29
CA ILE A 234 -7.86 -5.09 17.92
C ILE A 234 -8.85 -6.22 17.76
N ASP A 235 -9.87 -6.23 18.60
CA ASP A 235 -11.06 -7.07 18.47
C ASP A 235 -12.29 -6.37 19.05
N THR A 236 -13.47 -6.82 18.65
CA THR A 236 -14.75 -6.22 19.06
C THR A 236 -15.76 -7.27 19.47
N GLY A 237 -16.54 -6.94 20.50
CA GLY A 237 -17.60 -7.76 21.04
C GLY A 237 -18.03 -7.28 22.42
N ASP A 238 -19.22 -7.72 22.83
CA ASP A 238 -19.76 -7.51 24.18
C ASP A 238 -18.98 -8.31 25.22
N VAL A 239 -18.01 -7.65 25.86
CA VAL A 239 -17.14 -8.28 26.88
C VAL A 239 -17.58 -7.95 28.30
N ASP A 240 -18.46 -6.95 28.50
CA ASP A 240 -19.07 -6.68 29.81
C ASP A 240 -20.48 -7.29 29.99
N GLY A 241 -21.05 -7.86 28.93
CA GLY A 241 -22.35 -8.54 28.93
C GLY A 241 -23.54 -7.59 28.95
N ASP A 242 -23.37 -6.32 28.57
CA ASP A 242 -24.44 -5.31 28.55
C ASP A 242 -25.20 -5.22 27.22
N GLY A 243 -24.82 -6.02 26.23
CA GLY A 243 -25.42 -6.11 24.90
C GLY A 243 -24.85 -5.12 23.89
N ARG A 244 -23.76 -4.42 24.21
CA ARG A 244 -23.05 -3.50 23.29
C ARG A 244 -21.62 -3.94 23.09
N ASP A 245 -21.06 -3.69 21.92
CA ASP A 245 -19.67 -4.07 21.65
C ASP A 245 -18.67 -3.09 22.28
N GLU A 246 -17.65 -3.63 22.93
CA GLU A 246 -16.45 -2.90 23.28
C GLU A 246 -15.36 -3.11 22.22
N LEU A 247 -14.47 -2.13 22.13
CA LEU A 247 -13.21 -2.26 21.42
C LEU A 247 -12.11 -2.71 22.39
N VAL A 248 -11.59 -3.92 22.19
CA VAL A 248 -10.40 -4.41 22.88
C VAL A 248 -9.19 -4.19 21.99
N ALA A 249 -8.21 -3.43 22.45
CA ALA A 249 -7.03 -3.05 21.69
C ALA A 249 -5.75 -3.42 22.43
N VAL A 250 -4.73 -3.85 21.67
CA VAL A 250 -3.43 -4.25 22.23
C VAL A 250 -2.29 -3.54 21.52
N SER A 251 -1.39 -2.94 22.30
CA SER A 251 -0.06 -2.48 21.89
C SER A 251 1.01 -3.44 22.42
N SER A 252 2.30 -3.12 22.35
CA SER A 252 3.36 -4.04 22.80
C SER A 252 3.36 -4.31 24.31
N ASP A 253 2.82 -3.40 25.10
CA ASP A 253 2.91 -3.37 26.57
C ASP A 253 1.60 -3.03 27.27
N ARG A 254 0.50 -2.83 26.52
CA ARG A 254 -0.79 -2.46 27.07
C ARG A 254 -1.93 -3.15 26.33
N LEU A 255 -2.85 -3.73 27.09
CA LEU A 255 -4.18 -4.12 26.65
C LEU A 255 -5.17 -3.11 27.24
N ALA A 256 -6.09 -2.62 26.43
CA ALA A 256 -7.10 -1.64 26.84
C ALA A 256 -8.46 -2.00 26.26
N VAL A 257 -9.50 -1.90 27.09
CA VAL A 257 -10.89 -2.04 26.68
C VAL A 257 -11.52 -0.66 26.63
N PHE A 258 -12.14 -0.34 25.50
CA PHE A 258 -12.77 0.93 25.26
C PHE A 258 -14.23 0.78 24.90
N ARG A 259 -15.03 1.75 25.31
CA ARG A 259 -16.39 1.98 24.80
C ARG A 259 -16.42 3.25 23.97
N ARG A 260 -17.04 3.22 22.80
CA ARG A 260 -17.25 4.44 22.02
C ARG A 260 -18.34 5.26 22.70
N VAL A 261 -18.01 6.50 23.06
CA VAL A 261 -18.94 7.47 23.63
C VAL A 261 -18.86 8.75 22.81
N ALA A 262 -19.98 9.08 22.16
CA ALA A 262 -20.05 10.16 21.18
C ALA A 262 -18.97 10.03 20.10
N GLN A 263 -17.94 10.89 20.14
CA GLN A 263 -16.87 10.96 19.14
C GLN A 263 -15.53 10.40 19.63
N GLY A 264 -15.47 9.77 20.81
CA GLY A 264 -14.22 9.28 21.38
C GLY A 264 -14.31 7.86 21.95
N LEU A 265 -13.15 7.25 22.15
CA LEU A 265 -13.00 6.00 22.90
C LEU A 265 -12.81 6.33 24.39
N GLN A 266 -13.79 5.96 25.22
CA GLN A 266 -13.67 6.01 26.67
C GLN A 266 -12.99 4.74 27.14
N LEU A 267 -11.90 4.88 27.90
CA LEU A 267 -11.22 3.74 28.54
C LEU A 267 -12.10 3.18 29.67
N LEU A 268 -12.44 1.90 29.59
CA LEU A 268 -13.16 1.18 30.65
C LEU A 268 -12.18 0.51 31.62
N ALA A 269 -11.21 -0.23 31.08
CA ALA A 269 -10.21 -0.95 31.84
C ALA A 269 -8.89 -1.12 31.05
N GLU A 270 -7.78 -1.32 31.74
CA GLU A 270 -6.48 -1.61 31.12
C GLU A 270 -5.68 -2.64 31.91
N HIS A 271 -4.85 -3.40 31.19
CA HIS A 271 -3.88 -4.34 31.72
C HIS A 271 -2.51 -4.04 31.09
N LYS A 272 -1.47 -3.90 31.92
CA LYS A 272 -0.11 -3.59 31.46
C LYS A 272 0.75 -4.84 31.48
N ALA A 273 1.67 -4.91 30.53
CA ALA A 273 2.68 -5.96 30.48
C ALA A 273 3.53 -5.92 31.75
N GLU A 274 3.83 -7.10 32.28
CA GLU A 274 4.86 -7.24 33.31
C GLU A 274 6.25 -7.07 32.69
N ASN A 275 7.28 -6.91 33.54
CA ASN A 275 8.67 -6.93 33.08
C ASN A 275 8.91 -8.22 32.28
N LEU A 276 9.50 -8.08 31.08
CA LEU A 276 9.81 -9.17 30.14
C LEU A 276 8.61 -9.71 29.33
N GLU A 277 7.42 -9.14 29.45
CA GLU A 277 6.29 -9.49 28.59
C GLU A 277 6.16 -8.55 27.39
N HIS A 278 5.81 -9.11 26.25
CA HIS A 278 5.49 -8.39 25.02
C HIS A 278 4.18 -8.93 24.45
N PHE A 279 3.16 -8.09 24.40
CA PHE A 279 1.88 -8.46 23.81
C PHE A 279 2.00 -8.43 22.27
N LYS A 280 1.24 -9.31 21.61
CA LYS A 280 1.29 -9.44 20.14
C LYS A 280 -0.09 -9.50 19.51
N TRP A 281 -1.06 -10.12 20.16
CA TRP A 281 -2.37 -10.35 19.56
C TRP A 281 -3.46 -10.38 20.63
N VAL A 282 -4.68 -10.03 20.23
CA VAL A 282 -5.88 -10.16 21.05
C VAL A 282 -7.01 -10.74 20.22
N SER A 283 -7.78 -11.64 20.83
CA SER A 283 -9.02 -12.16 20.27
C SER A 283 -10.05 -12.41 21.36
N LEU A 284 -11.33 -12.39 21.03
CA LEU A 284 -12.44 -12.63 21.94
C LEU A 284 -13.10 -13.97 21.63
N ALA A 285 -13.39 -14.76 22.65
CA ALA A 285 -14.18 -15.98 22.52
C ALA A 285 -14.69 -16.44 23.89
N ASP A 286 -15.86 -17.07 23.90
CA ASP A 286 -16.32 -17.86 25.04
C ASP A 286 -15.46 -19.13 25.15
N VAL A 287 -14.59 -19.17 26.16
CA VAL A 287 -13.68 -20.28 26.41
C VAL A 287 -14.10 -21.16 27.58
N ASP A 288 -14.92 -20.66 28.50
CA ASP A 288 -15.37 -21.40 29.68
C ASP A 288 -16.82 -21.92 29.61
N GLY A 289 -17.57 -21.51 28.60
CA GLY A 289 -18.92 -21.99 28.26
C GLY A 289 -20.05 -21.27 28.99
N ASP A 290 -19.83 -20.03 29.44
CA ASP A 290 -20.82 -19.23 30.17
C ASP A 290 -21.62 -18.23 29.31
N ASP A 291 -21.46 -18.31 27.98
CA ASP A 291 -22.03 -17.41 26.97
C ASP A 291 -21.54 -15.94 27.05
N ARG A 292 -20.45 -15.65 27.78
CA ARG A 292 -19.74 -14.37 27.72
C ARG A 292 -18.42 -14.49 26.95
N LEU A 293 -17.91 -13.35 26.51
CA LEU A 293 -16.66 -13.28 25.77
C LEU A 293 -15.48 -13.02 26.70
N GLU A 294 -14.55 -13.97 26.76
CA GLU A 294 -13.25 -13.74 27.39
C GLU A 294 -12.25 -13.15 26.39
N ILE A 295 -11.33 -12.37 26.92
CA ILE A 295 -10.20 -11.80 26.20
C ILE A 295 -9.03 -12.80 26.21
N LEU A 296 -8.72 -13.34 25.03
CA LEU A 296 -7.53 -14.14 24.78
C LEU A 296 -6.37 -13.22 24.38
N LEU A 297 -5.45 -12.98 25.31
CA LEU A 297 -4.27 -12.16 25.11
C LEU A 297 -3.07 -13.04 24.77
N MET A 298 -2.57 -12.94 23.54
CA MET A 298 -1.31 -13.57 23.16
C MET A 298 -0.14 -12.67 23.55
N CYS A 299 0.73 -13.20 24.40
CA CYS A 299 1.95 -12.54 24.82
C CYS A 299 3.16 -13.46 24.74
N LEU A 300 4.31 -12.87 24.45
CA LEU A 300 5.62 -13.51 24.57
C LEU A 300 6.26 -13.06 25.86
N ARG A 301 6.94 -13.99 26.52
CA ARG A 301 7.78 -13.69 27.68
C ARG A 301 9.23 -13.98 27.36
N GLN A 302 10.09 -13.01 27.66
CA GLN A 302 11.53 -13.19 27.58
C GLN A 302 12.01 -14.01 28.77
N LYS A 303 12.80 -15.04 28.48
CA LYS A 303 13.45 -15.91 29.45
C LYS A 303 14.95 -15.90 29.21
N ASN A 304 15.72 -15.61 30.26
CA ASN A 304 17.17 -15.72 30.21
C ASN A 304 17.54 -17.19 30.03
N LYS A 305 18.40 -17.49 29.06
CA LYS A 305 18.99 -18.83 28.95
C LYS A 305 19.95 -19.03 30.11
N THR A 306 19.62 -19.91 31.04
CA THR A 306 20.59 -20.50 31.97
C THR A 306 21.25 -21.69 31.29
N GLN A 307 22.38 -21.48 30.60
CA GLN A 307 23.34 -22.57 30.38
C GLN A 307 24.78 -22.10 30.62
N GLY A 308 25.50 -22.94 31.37
CA GLY A 308 26.86 -22.73 31.81
C GLY A 308 27.89 -22.83 30.68
N ALA A 309 29.10 -22.40 31.02
CA ALA A 309 30.30 -22.39 30.20
C ALA A 309 30.40 -23.61 29.26
N GLY A 310 30.09 -23.41 27.98
CA GLY A 310 30.10 -24.48 27.00
C GLY A 310 29.97 -23.95 25.58
N SER A 311 31.12 -23.68 24.96
CA SER A 311 31.34 -23.30 23.56
C SER A 311 31.09 -21.84 23.19
N GLU A 312 32.16 -21.15 22.79
CA GLU A 312 32.22 -19.80 22.23
C GLU A 312 31.57 -19.69 20.82
N SER A 313 30.52 -20.48 20.53
CA SER A 313 29.70 -20.24 19.34
C SER A 313 28.67 -19.16 19.67
N ILE A 314 28.99 -17.91 19.32
CA ILE A 314 28.10 -16.74 19.32
C ILE A 314 27.01 -16.94 18.23
N GLN A 315 26.14 -17.93 18.43
CA GLN A 315 24.97 -18.23 17.60
C GLN A 315 23.66 -18.06 18.37
N SER A 316 23.71 -17.78 19.67
CA SER A 316 22.54 -17.57 20.50
C SER A 316 22.45 -16.12 20.96
N VAL A 317 21.31 -15.49 20.70
CA VAL A 317 20.81 -14.47 21.64
C VAL A 317 20.59 -15.20 22.98
N ASP A 318 21.11 -14.61 24.06
CA ASP A 318 21.02 -15.12 25.45
C ASP A 318 19.57 -15.14 25.99
N GLU A 319 18.63 -14.71 25.16
CA GLU A 319 17.24 -14.49 25.46
C GLU A 319 16.39 -15.36 24.53
N LYS A 320 15.46 -16.13 25.10
CA LYS A 320 14.45 -16.88 24.36
C LYS A 320 13.08 -16.28 24.65
N LEU A 321 12.33 -15.96 23.60
CA LEU A 321 10.93 -15.58 23.71
C LEU A 321 10.07 -16.86 23.68
N GLU A 322 9.21 -17.04 24.68
CA GLU A 322 8.27 -18.16 24.76
C GLU A 322 6.84 -17.61 24.90
N PRO A 323 5.82 -18.25 24.30
CA PRO A 323 4.44 -17.84 24.54
C PRO A 323 4.09 -17.97 26.02
N ALA A 324 3.38 -16.99 26.55
CA ALA A 324 2.94 -16.92 27.94
C ALA A 324 1.50 -16.39 28.06
N SER A 325 0.67 -16.69 27.07
CA SER A 325 -0.67 -16.15 26.83
C SER A 325 -1.56 -16.14 28.09
N LYS A 326 -2.54 -15.24 28.09
CA LYS A 326 -3.47 -15.00 29.21
C LYS A 326 -4.91 -15.10 28.72
N VAL A 327 -5.79 -15.58 29.60
CA VAL A 327 -7.25 -15.45 29.46
C VAL A 327 -7.71 -14.45 30.51
N ILE A 328 -8.45 -13.44 30.08
CA ILE A 328 -8.85 -12.30 30.91
C ILE A 328 -10.35 -12.08 30.75
N GLU A 329 -11.06 -11.93 31.87
CA GLU A 329 -12.46 -11.52 31.93
C GLU A 329 -12.54 -10.02 32.24
N LEU A 330 -13.50 -9.32 31.64
CA LEU A 330 -13.88 -7.98 32.10
C LEU A 330 -15.01 -8.09 33.13
N ASN A 331 -14.70 -7.73 34.37
CA ASN A 331 -15.66 -7.73 35.46
C ASN A 331 -15.93 -6.29 35.92
N GLY A 332 -17.02 -5.70 35.40
CA GLY A 332 -17.30 -4.27 35.51
C GLY A 332 -16.20 -3.45 34.83
N ASN A 333 -15.51 -2.58 35.58
CA ASN A 333 -14.40 -1.77 35.04
C ASN A 333 -13.02 -2.34 35.39
N LYS A 334 -12.91 -3.66 35.60
CA LYS A 334 -11.65 -4.32 35.98
C LYS A 334 -11.41 -5.55 35.13
N LEU A 335 -10.17 -5.68 34.66
CA LEU A 335 -9.70 -6.88 33.99
C LEU A 335 -9.22 -7.89 35.04
N VAL A 336 -9.84 -9.07 35.03
CA VAL A 336 -9.54 -10.19 35.94
C VAL A 336 -8.87 -11.29 35.13
N VAL A 337 -7.63 -11.63 35.48
CA VAL A 337 -6.90 -12.70 34.80
C VAL A 337 -7.41 -14.05 35.29
N LEU A 338 -8.08 -14.80 34.42
CA LEU A 338 -8.61 -16.14 34.72
C LEU A 338 -7.55 -17.22 34.62
N ALA A 339 -6.64 -17.08 33.66
CA ALA A 339 -5.48 -17.95 33.48
C ALA A 339 -4.29 -17.17 32.91
N GLU A 340 -3.09 -17.50 33.38
CA GLU A 340 -1.85 -16.82 32.99
C GLU A 340 -0.74 -17.79 32.63
N ARG A 341 0.28 -17.28 31.91
CA ARG A 341 1.48 -18.03 31.53
C ARG A 341 1.16 -19.31 30.77
N ILE A 342 0.12 -19.26 29.93
CA ILE A 342 -0.27 -20.39 29.08
C ILE A 342 0.80 -20.53 27.99
N PRO A 343 1.50 -21.69 27.91
CA PRO A 343 2.63 -21.88 27.01
C PRO A 343 2.20 -22.19 25.57
N LEU A 344 1.14 -21.52 25.09
CA LEU A 344 0.50 -21.74 23.80
C LEU A 344 0.24 -20.38 23.14
N TYR A 345 0.33 -20.32 21.81
CA TYR A 345 -0.28 -19.23 21.06
C TYR A 345 -1.80 -19.39 21.10
N LEU A 346 -2.53 -18.31 21.36
CA LEU A 346 -3.99 -18.30 21.39
C LEU A 346 -4.53 -17.34 20.33
N ASN A 347 -5.66 -17.71 19.71
CA ASN A 347 -6.45 -16.86 18.82
C ASN A 347 -7.89 -17.38 18.78
N ALA A 348 -8.81 -16.64 18.15
CA ALA A 348 -10.16 -17.11 17.87
C ALA A 348 -10.52 -16.89 16.40
N VAL A 349 -11.05 -17.93 15.75
CA VAL A 349 -11.38 -17.92 14.32
C VAL A 349 -12.82 -18.39 14.13
N TYR A 350 -13.55 -17.75 13.23
CA TYR A 350 -14.90 -18.17 12.85
C TYR A 350 -14.84 -19.38 11.91
N PHE A 351 -15.68 -20.38 12.19
CA PHE A 351 -15.90 -21.53 11.33
C PHE A 351 -17.38 -21.62 10.94
N PRO A 352 -17.71 -21.83 9.65
CA PRO A 352 -19.08 -22.05 9.19
C PRO A 352 -19.78 -23.14 10.02
N GLY A 353 -21.00 -22.85 10.49
CA GLY A 353 -21.83 -23.76 11.28
C GLY A 353 -21.36 -24.05 12.70
N ARG A 354 -20.15 -23.62 13.10
CA ARG A 354 -19.59 -23.81 14.45
C ARG A 354 -19.43 -22.51 15.24
N GLY A 355 -19.50 -21.37 14.55
CA GLY A 355 -19.30 -20.06 15.14
C GLY A 355 -17.83 -19.78 15.42
N ARG A 356 -17.59 -18.87 16.37
CA ARG A 356 -16.24 -18.45 16.75
C ARG A 356 -15.61 -19.47 17.69
N LEU A 357 -14.49 -20.06 17.28
CA LEU A 357 -13.76 -21.07 18.06
C LEU A 357 -12.44 -20.49 18.57
N ALA A 358 -12.19 -20.64 19.87
CA ALA A 358 -10.87 -20.42 20.43
C ALA A 358 -9.93 -21.56 20.02
N LEU A 359 -8.75 -21.19 19.56
CA LEU A 359 -7.72 -22.09 19.08
C LEU A 359 -6.44 -21.92 19.89
N ALA A 360 -5.65 -22.99 19.95
CA ALA A 360 -4.33 -22.99 20.53
C ALA A 360 -3.33 -23.73 19.63
N GLN A 361 -2.12 -23.18 19.53
CA GLN A 361 -1.01 -23.80 18.81
C GLN A 361 0.24 -23.81 19.68
N GLN A 362 0.96 -24.93 19.69
CA GLN A 362 2.20 -25.06 20.44
C GLN A 362 3.35 -24.32 19.73
N PRO A 363 4.29 -23.72 20.48
CA PRO A 363 5.52 -23.22 19.90
C PRO A 363 6.34 -24.36 19.31
N GLY A 364 6.96 -24.12 18.16
CA GLY A 364 7.78 -25.10 17.46
C GLY A 364 9.04 -25.50 18.24
N ARG A 365 9.59 -26.66 17.88
CA ARG A 365 10.86 -27.18 18.43
C ARG A 365 12.04 -26.76 17.55
N PHE A 366 13.24 -26.76 18.13
CA PHE A 366 14.50 -26.57 17.41
C PHE A 366 14.63 -25.28 16.58
N GLY A 367 13.89 -24.23 16.95
CA GLY A 367 13.93 -22.92 16.29
C GLY A 367 12.73 -22.65 15.38
N GLU A 368 11.91 -23.66 15.09
CA GLU A 368 10.63 -23.47 14.42
C GLU A 368 9.68 -22.64 15.31
N LEU A 369 8.84 -21.83 14.68
CA LEU A 369 7.88 -21.00 15.40
C LEU A 369 6.65 -21.78 15.83
N PHE A 370 6.16 -22.71 15.01
CA PHE A 370 4.88 -23.39 15.23
C PHE A 370 5.03 -24.90 15.11
N GLU A 371 4.41 -25.65 16.02
CA GLU A 371 4.06 -27.04 15.76
C GLU A 371 2.89 -27.10 14.75
N PRO A 372 2.80 -28.13 13.89
CA PRO A 372 1.83 -28.17 12.80
C PRO A 372 0.37 -28.29 13.28
N ASP A 373 0.14 -28.95 14.41
CA ASP A 373 -1.21 -29.19 14.91
C ASP A 373 -1.77 -27.95 15.63
N ILE A 374 -3.01 -27.61 15.30
CA ILE A 374 -3.81 -26.59 15.97
C ILE A 374 -4.97 -27.30 16.67
N TYR A 375 -5.22 -26.94 17.93
CA TYR A 375 -6.24 -27.56 18.77
C TYR A 375 -7.31 -26.54 19.15
N GLU A 376 -8.53 -27.01 19.39
CA GLU A 376 -9.53 -26.20 20.08
C GLU A 376 -9.09 -25.94 21.52
N PHE A 377 -9.24 -24.69 21.94
CA PHE A 377 -8.88 -24.23 23.29
C PHE A 377 -10.14 -24.07 24.14
N ARG A 378 -10.05 -24.51 25.39
CA ARG A 378 -11.07 -24.28 26.41
C ARG A 378 -10.43 -23.96 27.75
N LEU A 379 -11.14 -23.22 28.56
CA LEU A 379 -10.85 -23.03 29.97
C LEU A 379 -11.77 -23.95 30.79
N ARG A 380 -11.19 -24.80 31.64
CA ARG A 380 -11.96 -25.64 32.57
C ARG A 380 -11.42 -25.48 33.97
N ASP A 381 -12.25 -25.00 34.89
CA ASP A 381 -11.86 -24.73 36.28
C ASP A 381 -10.58 -23.85 36.37
N GLY A 382 -10.48 -22.83 35.52
CA GLY A 382 -9.32 -21.94 35.44
C GLY A 382 -8.06 -22.55 34.81
N LYS A 383 -8.16 -23.76 34.24
CA LYS A 383 -7.04 -24.44 33.55
C LYS A 383 -7.22 -24.41 32.04
N ALA A 384 -6.15 -24.04 31.35
CA ALA A 384 -6.03 -24.19 29.91
C ALA A 384 -6.07 -25.66 29.49
N VAL A 385 -7.02 -26.03 28.64
CA VAL A 385 -7.17 -27.38 28.10
C VAL A 385 -7.27 -27.31 26.58
N THR A 386 -6.51 -28.15 25.89
CA THR A 386 -6.67 -28.38 24.45
C THR A 386 -7.56 -29.61 24.23
N ALA A 387 -8.53 -29.47 23.33
CA ALA A 387 -9.43 -30.55 22.94
C ALA A 387 -8.89 -31.25 21.68
N SER A 388 -9.78 -31.58 20.73
CA SER A 388 -9.43 -32.24 19.48
C SER A 388 -8.62 -31.34 18.55
N PRO A 389 -7.70 -31.91 17.74
CA PRO A 389 -7.04 -31.16 16.68
C PRO A 389 -8.06 -30.72 15.64
N VAL A 390 -7.90 -29.51 15.13
CA VAL A 390 -8.69 -28.96 14.04
C VAL A 390 -8.04 -29.40 12.73
N SER A 391 -8.81 -30.04 11.86
CA SER A 391 -8.33 -30.41 10.53
C SER A 391 -8.18 -29.15 9.68
N LEU A 392 -6.95 -28.79 9.36
CA LEU A 392 -6.58 -27.61 8.59
C LEU A 392 -5.50 -27.95 7.56
N PRO A 393 -5.43 -27.23 6.43
CA PRO A 393 -4.28 -27.31 5.52
C PRO A 393 -2.95 -27.06 6.24
N ALA A 394 -1.90 -27.78 5.84
CA ALA A 394 -0.58 -27.68 6.48
C ALA A 394 0.09 -26.30 6.40
N SER A 395 -0.35 -25.43 5.49
CA SER A 395 0.11 -24.04 5.39
C SER A 395 -0.57 -23.08 6.38
N CYS A 396 -1.59 -23.54 7.11
CA CYS A 396 -2.27 -22.76 8.12
C CYS A 396 -1.47 -22.79 9.42
N ASN A 397 -1.29 -21.62 10.02
CA ASN A 397 -0.95 -21.47 11.42
C ASN A 397 -2.04 -20.63 12.10
N ILE A 398 -1.99 -20.52 13.42
CA ILE A 398 -3.04 -19.88 14.21
C ILE A 398 -3.36 -18.42 13.81
N PHE A 399 -2.48 -17.73 13.07
CA PHE A 399 -2.63 -16.31 12.72
C PHE A 399 -3.00 -16.02 11.27
N ASN A 400 -2.86 -16.97 10.33
CA ASN A 400 -2.82 -16.62 8.91
C ASN A 400 -4.01 -17.06 8.07
N PHE A 401 -5.06 -17.64 8.66
CA PHE A 401 -6.18 -18.17 7.89
C PHE A 401 -7.55 -17.70 8.35
N SER A 402 -8.54 -17.90 7.49
CA SER A 402 -9.96 -17.88 7.81
C SER A 402 -10.69 -18.96 7.01
N ALA A 403 -11.77 -19.49 7.58
CA ALA A 403 -12.53 -20.58 6.99
C ALA A 403 -13.89 -20.08 6.49
N GLY A 404 -14.34 -20.61 5.35
CA GLY A 404 -15.58 -20.20 4.71
C GLY A 404 -15.90 -21.08 3.51
N ASP A 405 -17.18 -21.19 3.16
CA ASP A 405 -17.61 -21.68 1.85
C ASP A 405 -17.55 -20.48 0.89
N PHE A 406 -16.39 -20.29 0.24
CA PHE A 406 -16.14 -19.08 -0.55
C PHE A 406 -16.62 -19.24 -1.99
N ASN A 407 -16.79 -20.46 -2.47
CA ASN A 407 -17.25 -20.77 -3.82
C ASN A 407 -18.72 -21.22 -3.87
N ASN A 408 -19.39 -21.30 -2.73
CA ASN A 408 -20.80 -21.69 -2.53
C ASN A 408 -21.09 -23.12 -3.03
N ASP A 409 -20.17 -24.06 -2.78
CA ASP A 409 -20.31 -25.48 -3.12
C ASP A 409 -20.70 -26.37 -1.92
N GLY A 410 -20.79 -25.78 -0.72
CA GLY A 410 -21.11 -26.45 0.53
C GLY A 410 -19.92 -27.09 1.25
N ALA A 411 -18.71 -27.03 0.69
CA ALA A 411 -17.48 -27.40 1.36
C ALA A 411 -16.83 -26.19 2.06
N THR A 412 -15.93 -26.47 3.00
CA THR A 412 -15.15 -25.41 3.66
C THR A 412 -13.82 -25.24 2.94
N GLU A 413 -13.56 -24.03 2.47
CA GLU A 413 -12.27 -23.58 1.99
C GLU A 413 -11.55 -22.73 3.05
N TYR A 414 -10.27 -22.50 2.80
CA TYR A 414 -9.39 -21.73 3.66
C TYR A 414 -8.75 -20.60 2.86
N ALA A 415 -9.04 -19.36 3.24
CA ALA A 415 -8.33 -18.19 2.81
C ALA A 415 -7.08 -18.04 3.69
N VAL A 416 -5.88 -17.97 3.10
CA VAL A 416 -4.60 -17.99 3.82
C VAL A 416 -3.69 -16.85 3.35
N ILE A 417 -3.10 -16.11 4.28
CA ILE A 417 -1.99 -15.18 3.99
C ILE A 417 -0.67 -15.93 4.08
N THR A 418 0.04 -16.01 2.96
CA THR A 418 1.38 -16.61 2.88
C THR A 418 2.45 -15.69 3.47
N GLU A 419 3.64 -16.23 3.74
CA GLU A 419 4.77 -15.47 4.30
C GLU A 419 5.20 -14.27 3.44
N ASP A 420 5.03 -14.35 2.11
CA ASP A 420 5.28 -13.23 1.19
C ASP A 420 4.07 -12.27 1.05
N ASN A 421 3.16 -12.33 2.01
CA ASN A 421 1.93 -11.56 2.11
C ASN A 421 1.01 -11.74 0.89
N ARG A 422 0.92 -12.94 0.30
CA ARG A 422 -0.09 -13.23 -0.75
C ARG A 422 -1.31 -13.87 -0.13
N LEU A 423 -2.47 -13.55 -0.67
CA LEU A 423 -3.69 -14.27 -0.35
C LEU A 423 -3.75 -15.52 -1.24
N ALA A 424 -3.97 -16.68 -0.62
CA ALA A 424 -4.24 -17.94 -1.29
C ALA A 424 -5.59 -18.48 -0.84
N LEU A 425 -6.27 -19.18 -1.74
CA LEU A 425 -7.48 -19.93 -1.44
C LEU A 425 -7.17 -21.42 -1.58
N LEU A 426 -7.47 -22.19 -0.55
CA LEU A 426 -7.17 -23.62 -0.46
C LEU A 426 -8.47 -24.42 -0.22
N ASP A 427 -8.55 -25.62 -0.79
CA ASP A 427 -9.59 -26.58 -0.43
C ASP A 427 -9.32 -27.22 0.95
N ALA A 428 -10.25 -28.04 1.44
CA ALA A 428 -10.11 -28.75 2.71
C ALA A 428 -8.94 -29.74 2.77
N SER A 429 -8.43 -30.19 1.61
CA SER A 429 -7.25 -31.05 1.52
C SER A 429 -5.93 -30.25 1.48
N GLY A 430 -6.01 -28.92 1.39
CA GLY A 430 -4.88 -28.01 1.27
C GLY A 430 -4.39 -27.80 -0.17
N ASN A 431 -5.12 -28.26 -1.19
CA ASN A 431 -4.79 -27.94 -2.56
C ASN A 431 -5.12 -26.48 -2.85
N ARG A 432 -4.21 -25.80 -3.54
CA ARG A 432 -4.39 -24.39 -3.87
C ARG A 432 -5.32 -24.22 -5.06
N ILE A 433 -6.46 -23.59 -4.80
CA ILE A 433 -7.46 -23.18 -5.79
C ILE A 433 -7.00 -21.91 -6.49
N TRP A 434 -6.51 -20.92 -5.73
CA TRP A 434 -6.12 -19.60 -6.26
C TRP A 434 -5.01 -18.93 -5.46
N ARG A 435 -4.30 -17.97 -6.07
CA ARG A 435 -3.30 -17.11 -5.40
C ARG A 435 -3.26 -15.71 -5.98
N SER A 436 -3.15 -14.72 -5.11
CA SER A 436 -3.08 -13.32 -5.50
C SER A 436 -1.72 -12.93 -6.10
N ARG A 437 -1.76 -11.91 -6.96
CA ARG A 437 -0.56 -11.18 -7.42
C ARG A 437 -0.23 -9.95 -6.58
N LYS A 438 -1.19 -9.43 -5.81
CA LYS A 438 -1.05 -8.28 -4.89
C LYS A 438 -0.78 -8.76 -3.47
N ARG A 439 -0.23 -7.88 -2.62
CA ARG A 439 0.08 -8.19 -1.22
C ARG A 439 -1.08 -7.81 -0.31
N PHE A 440 -1.34 -8.62 0.71
CA PHE A 440 -2.42 -8.48 1.66
C PHE A 440 -1.95 -8.88 3.07
N GLY A 441 -2.66 -8.42 4.10
CA GLY A 441 -2.35 -8.81 5.47
C GLY A 441 -1.02 -8.24 5.98
N ALA A 442 -0.40 -7.29 5.29
CA ALA A 442 0.96 -6.87 5.60
C ALA A 442 1.00 -6.01 6.89
N THR A 443 1.81 -6.43 7.87
CA THR A 443 2.02 -5.70 9.13
C THR A 443 3.50 -5.69 9.53
N THR A 444 3.84 -4.93 10.57
CA THR A 444 5.17 -4.94 11.22
C THR A 444 5.18 -5.76 12.52
N ASN A 445 4.05 -6.36 12.91
CA ASN A 445 3.96 -7.19 14.09
C ASN A 445 4.62 -8.55 13.82
N ALA A 446 5.73 -8.86 14.48
CA ALA A 446 6.52 -10.04 14.17
C ALA A 446 6.79 -10.93 15.38
N LEU A 447 6.89 -12.23 15.10
CA LEU A 447 7.55 -13.25 15.92
C LEU A 447 8.96 -13.49 15.37
N ILE A 448 9.90 -13.75 16.27
CA ILE A 448 11.30 -14.03 15.92
C ILE A 448 11.51 -15.55 16.05
N GLY A 449 11.80 -16.19 14.93
CA GLY A 449 12.04 -17.63 14.82
C GLY A 449 13.51 -17.99 14.97
N LYS A 450 14.02 -18.84 14.08
CA LYS A 450 15.40 -19.29 14.14
C LYS A 450 16.37 -18.13 13.84
N ILE A 451 17.41 -18.04 14.67
CA ILE A 451 18.54 -17.16 14.45
C ILE A 451 19.64 -17.99 13.81
N GLU A 452 19.88 -17.80 12.52
CA GLU A 452 20.92 -18.55 11.80
C GLU A 452 22.28 -17.88 11.92
N ASP A 453 22.33 -16.55 11.78
CA ASP A 453 23.53 -15.75 12.05
C ASP A 453 23.18 -14.27 12.28
N VAL A 454 23.40 -13.78 13.50
CA VAL A 454 23.15 -12.38 13.88
C VAL A 454 24.09 -11.41 13.14
N ARG A 455 25.32 -11.83 12.81
CA ARG A 455 26.32 -10.97 12.12
C ARG A 455 25.90 -10.60 10.70
N PHE A 456 25.14 -11.47 10.05
CA PHE A 456 24.60 -11.24 8.71
C PHE A 456 23.12 -10.84 8.71
N ASN A 457 22.56 -10.51 9.88
CA ASN A 457 21.13 -10.22 10.06
C ASN A 457 20.21 -11.33 9.50
N ARG A 458 20.65 -12.60 9.59
CA ARG A 458 19.87 -13.78 9.21
C ARG A 458 19.03 -14.23 10.40
N VAL A 459 17.99 -13.44 10.65
CA VAL A 459 16.97 -13.71 11.66
C VAL A 459 15.68 -14.01 10.93
N GLU A 460 15.06 -15.14 11.25
CA GLU A 460 13.76 -15.49 10.71
C GLU A 460 12.67 -14.64 11.39
N TYR A 461 11.93 -13.89 10.59
CA TYR A 461 10.79 -13.11 11.05
C TYR A 461 9.50 -13.66 10.46
N TYR A 462 8.58 -14.05 11.34
CA TYR A 462 7.21 -14.31 10.96
C TYR A 462 6.35 -13.09 11.27
N TYR A 463 5.91 -12.39 10.22
CA TYR A 463 5.03 -11.24 10.35
C TYR A 463 3.59 -11.72 10.52
N ILE A 464 3.01 -11.49 11.70
CA ILE A 464 1.62 -11.80 12.00
C ILE A 464 0.74 -10.97 11.07
N PRO A 465 -0.03 -11.60 10.16
CA PRO A 465 -0.79 -10.84 9.20
C PRO A 465 -1.99 -10.15 9.86
N SER A 466 -2.47 -9.07 9.23
CA SER A 466 -3.80 -8.55 9.52
C SER A 466 -4.84 -9.65 9.26
N PRO A 467 -5.88 -9.79 10.08
CA PRO A 467 -6.85 -10.85 9.94
C PRO A 467 -7.63 -10.72 8.62
N ILE A 468 -8.08 -11.85 8.09
CA ILE A 468 -9.01 -11.91 6.97
C ILE A 468 -10.42 -11.91 7.56
N LEU A 469 -11.23 -10.91 7.24
CA LEU A 469 -12.62 -10.92 7.66
C LEU A 469 -13.45 -11.64 6.61
N VAL A 470 -14.39 -12.44 7.10
CA VAL A 470 -15.30 -13.24 6.27
C VAL A 470 -16.71 -12.82 6.62
N MET A 471 -17.47 -12.37 5.63
CA MET A 471 -18.82 -11.84 5.81
C MET A 471 -19.58 -11.89 4.49
N ASP A 472 -20.91 -12.04 4.56
CA ASP A 472 -21.81 -11.81 3.42
C ASP A 472 -22.34 -10.37 3.52
N LEU A 473 -21.65 -9.43 2.88
CA LEU A 473 -21.93 -7.99 2.91
C LEU A 473 -23.15 -7.60 2.08
N ASN A 474 -23.40 -8.35 1.01
CA ASN A 474 -24.40 -8.00 0.00
C ASN A 474 -25.69 -8.86 0.12
N GLU A 475 -25.70 -9.83 1.04
CA GLU A 475 -26.76 -10.80 1.30
C GLU A 475 -27.11 -11.66 0.08
N ASP A 476 -26.10 -12.05 -0.70
CA ASP A 476 -26.25 -12.94 -1.86
C ASP A 476 -25.94 -14.42 -1.54
N GLY A 477 -25.47 -14.71 -0.32
CA GLY A 477 -25.10 -16.04 0.15
C GLY A 477 -23.66 -16.46 -0.21
N ILE A 478 -22.88 -15.61 -0.86
CA ILE A 478 -21.46 -15.83 -1.14
C ILE A 478 -20.64 -15.03 -0.13
N LEU A 479 -19.69 -15.69 0.53
CA LEU A 479 -18.85 -15.02 1.51
C LEU A 479 -17.80 -14.11 0.84
N GLU A 480 -17.78 -12.83 1.20
CA GLU A 480 -16.70 -11.90 0.89
C GLU A 480 -15.50 -12.05 1.84
N LEU A 481 -14.31 -11.85 1.28
CA LEU A 481 -13.07 -11.63 2.00
C LEU A 481 -12.78 -10.13 2.12
N VAL A 482 -12.75 -9.60 3.33
CA VAL A 482 -12.37 -8.20 3.61
C VAL A 482 -11.05 -8.15 4.34
N LEU A 483 -10.05 -7.49 3.76
CA LEU A 483 -8.68 -7.48 4.28
C LEU A 483 -7.91 -6.24 3.86
N ASN A 484 -6.86 -5.92 4.62
CA ASN A 484 -5.97 -4.82 4.26
C ASN A 484 -5.10 -5.20 3.06
N ARG A 485 -4.90 -4.22 2.18
CA ARG A 485 -3.95 -4.24 1.08
C ARG A 485 -3.00 -3.07 1.26
N THR A 486 -1.73 -3.35 1.07
CA THR A 486 -0.68 -2.33 1.16
C THR A 486 -0.05 -2.17 -0.21
N PRO A 487 0.20 -0.93 -0.69
CA PRO A 487 0.97 -0.70 -1.90
C PRO A 487 2.36 -1.34 -1.80
N ASP A 488 2.99 -1.60 -2.94
CA ASP A 488 4.32 -2.23 -2.95
C ASP A 488 5.32 -1.40 -2.13
N TYR A 489 5.80 -1.96 -1.02
CA TYR A 489 6.83 -1.36 -0.20
C TYR A 489 8.21 -1.67 -0.78
N SER A 490 9.16 -0.76 -0.54
CA SER A 490 10.46 -0.86 -1.17
C SER A 490 11.26 -2.06 -0.66
N SER A 491 11.76 -2.87 -1.60
CA SER A 491 12.44 -4.15 -1.31
C SER A 491 13.86 -3.99 -0.75
N PHE A 492 14.33 -2.75 -0.50
CA PHE A 492 15.69 -2.47 -0.04
C PHE A 492 15.85 -2.51 1.49
N LEU A 493 14.77 -2.52 2.27
CA LEU A 493 14.86 -2.51 3.73
C LEU A 493 15.23 -3.91 4.27
N PRO A 494 16.13 -4.01 5.27
CA PRO A 494 16.46 -5.29 5.91
C PRO A 494 15.21 -5.99 6.44
N GLN A 495 15.22 -7.33 6.49
CA GLN A 495 14.03 -8.13 6.84
C GLN A 495 13.32 -7.68 8.12
N GLY A 496 14.05 -7.24 9.16
CA GLY A 496 13.48 -6.79 10.43
C GLY A 496 12.93 -5.35 10.45
N TYR A 497 13.10 -4.57 9.37
CA TYR A 497 12.72 -3.16 9.28
C TYR A 497 11.70 -2.93 8.16
N LYS A 498 10.55 -3.63 8.23
CA LYS A 498 9.43 -3.34 7.34
C LYS A 498 8.72 -2.06 7.76
N TYR A 499 8.31 -1.26 6.79
CA TYR A 499 7.54 -0.04 6.99
C TYR A 499 6.53 0.11 5.84
N TYR A 500 5.35 0.61 6.16
CA TYR A 500 4.25 0.76 5.21
C TYR A 500 3.67 2.18 5.31
N GLU A 501 3.84 2.95 4.24
CA GLU A 501 3.46 4.37 4.16
C GLU A 501 1.98 4.58 3.91
N ALA A 502 1.32 3.56 3.38
CA ALA A 502 -0.05 3.62 2.94
C ALA A 502 -0.73 2.25 3.07
N SER A 503 -2.05 2.25 3.19
CA SER A 503 -2.88 1.06 3.21
C SER A 503 -4.27 1.37 2.69
N GLU A 504 -4.96 0.36 2.17
CA GLU A 504 -6.38 0.40 1.83
C GLU A 504 -7.02 -0.90 2.32
N ILE A 505 -8.35 -0.91 2.49
CA ILE A 505 -9.11 -2.13 2.81
C ILE A 505 -9.89 -2.51 1.56
N VAL A 506 -9.89 -3.81 1.23
CA VAL A 506 -10.45 -4.34 -0.01
C VAL A 506 -11.39 -5.47 0.33
N SER A 507 -12.53 -5.53 -0.37
CA SER A 507 -13.44 -6.67 -0.40
C SER A 507 -13.26 -7.47 -1.68
N MET A 508 -13.26 -8.80 -1.57
CA MET A 508 -13.18 -9.70 -2.71
C MET A 508 -14.17 -10.86 -2.60
N SER A 509 -14.74 -11.27 -3.72
CA SER A 509 -15.59 -12.48 -3.84
C SER A 509 -15.03 -13.43 -4.88
N TRP A 510 -15.44 -14.69 -4.81
CA TRP A 510 -15.13 -15.69 -5.84
C TRP A 510 -16.06 -15.57 -7.04
N ASP A 511 -15.51 -15.55 -8.27
CA ASP A 511 -16.28 -15.45 -9.52
C ASP A 511 -16.27 -16.73 -10.37
N GLN A 512 -15.99 -17.88 -9.77
CA GLN A 512 -15.74 -19.19 -10.40
C GLN A 512 -14.34 -19.37 -10.99
N LEU A 513 -13.65 -18.31 -11.39
CA LEU A 513 -12.28 -18.38 -11.94
C LEU A 513 -11.24 -17.92 -10.93
N GLY A 514 -11.59 -16.97 -10.08
CA GLY A 514 -10.68 -16.40 -9.10
C GLY A 514 -11.38 -15.48 -8.11
N LEU A 515 -10.57 -14.96 -7.18
CA LEU A 515 -11.03 -13.84 -6.36
C LEU A 515 -10.97 -12.54 -7.17
N VAL A 516 -12.10 -11.85 -7.22
CA VAL A 516 -12.28 -10.54 -7.85
C VAL A 516 -12.54 -9.47 -6.81
N GLU A 517 -12.05 -8.26 -7.05
CA GLU A 517 -12.25 -7.11 -6.17
C GLU A 517 -13.66 -6.53 -6.36
N ASN A 518 -14.42 -6.46 -5.27
CA ASN A 518 -15.77 -5.89 -5.25
C ASN A 518 -15.70 -4.38 -5.07
N TRP A 519 -14.94 -3.95 -4.07
CA TRP A 519 -14.73 -2.55 -3.71
C TRP A 519 -13.46 -2.40 -2.89
N LYS A 520 -13.03 -1.15 -2.73
CA LYS A 520 -11.92 -0.78 -1.85
C LYS A 520 -12.15 0.58 -1.20
N THR A 521 -11.55 0.79 -0.04
CA THR A 521 -11.50 2.12 0.60
C THR A 521 -10.57 3.05 -0.18
N ARG A 522 -10.62 4.34 0.14
CA ARG A 522 -9.53 5.24 -0.21
C ARG A 522 -8.25 4.78 0.48
N GLU A 523 -7.12 5.10 -0.13
CA GLU A 523 -5.83 4.92 0.50
C GLU A 523 -5.72 5.84 1.72
N VAL A 524 -5.29 5.28 2.84
CA VAL A 524 -4.96 6.00 4.08
C VAL A 524 -3.46 5.99 4.28
N SER A 525 -2.90 7.12 4.73
CA SER A 525 -1.48 7.22 5.07
C SER A 525 -1.19 6.54 6.39
N GLY A 526 -0.28 5.57 6.37
CA GLY A 526 0.07 4.68 7.47
C GLY A 526 -0.25 3.21 7.19
N MET A 527 -0.01 2.38 8.20
CA MET A 527 -0.24 0.94 8.14
C MET A 527 -1.55 0.61 8.83
N VAL A 528 -2.50 0.01 8.09
CA VAL A 528 -3.63 -0.67 8.72
C VAL A 528 -3.11 -1.95 9.37
N SER A 529 -3.08 -2.01 10.70
CA SER A 529 -2.53 -3.16 11.43
C SER A 529 -3.55 -4.27 11.63
N CYS A 530 -4.82 -3.92 11.81
CA CYS A 530 -5.90 -4.88 12.04
C CYS A 530 -7.23 -4.35 11.50
N VAL A 531 -8.05 -5.26 10.98
CA VAL A 531 -9.44 -5.01 10.55
C VAL A 531 -10.39 -5.92 11.34
N ARG A 532 -11.55 -5.41 11.73
CA ARG A 532 -12.61 -6.12 12.48
C ARG A 532 -14.00 -5.65 12.06
N THR A 533 -15.02 -6.36 12.51
CA THR A 533 -16.41 -5.95 12.44
C THR A 533 -17.04 -5.97 13.82
N GLY A 534 -17.90 -4.99 14.09
CA GLY A 534 -18.69 -4.91 15.31
C GLY A 534 -19.59 -3.68 15.30
N ASP A 535 -20.47 -3.56 16.28
CA ASP A 535 -21.37 -2.42 16.44
C ASP A 535 -20.85 -1.51 17.56
N LEU A 536 -19.88 -0.65 17.24
CA LEU A 536 -19.28 0.24 18.25
C LEU A 536 -20.23 1.34 18.72
N ASN A 537 -21.23 1.73 17.92
CA ASN A 537 -22.11 2.84 18.24
C ASN A 537 -23.42 2.39 18.92
N GLY A 538 -23.72 1.09 18.90
CA GLY A 538 -24.90 0.48 19.49
C GLY A 538 -26.19 0.73 18.72
N ASP A 539 -26.11 1.01 17.41
CA ASP A 539 -27.28 1.27 16.56
C ASP A 539 -27.85 0.02 15.87
N GLY A 540 -27.20 -1.14 16.05
CA GLY A 540 -27.55 -2.42 15.47
C GLY A 540 -26.97 -2.67 14.07
N THR A 541 -26.27 -1.70 13.48
CA THR A 541 -25.60 -1.83 12.19
C THR A 541 -24.15 -2.22 12.39
N PRO A 542 -23.66 -3.30 11.77
CA PRO A 542 -22.25 -3.65 11.86
C PRO A 542 -21.39 -2.57 11.18
N GLU A 543 -20.26 -2.24 11.80
CA GLU A 543 -19.27 -1.32 11.27
C GLU A 543 -18.01 -2.09 10.86
N LEU A 544 -17.37 -1.68 9.76
CA LEU A 544 -16.01 -2.12 9.43
C LEU A 544 -15.03 -1.24 10.20
N ILE A 545 -14.31 -1.85 11.14
CA ILE A 545 -13.43 -1.16 12.08
C ILE A 545 -11.98 -1.49 11.70
N ALA A 546 -11.09 -0.49 11.72
CA ALA A 546 -9.68 -0.77 11.56
C ALA A 546 -8.78 0.09 12.43
N SER A 547 -7.67 -0.50 12.86
CA SER A 547 -6.59 0.20 13.53
C SER A 547 -5.55 0.67 12.50
N LEU A 548 -5.26 1.97 12.53
CA LEU A 548 -4.28 2.63 11.69
C LEU A 548 -3.10 3.09 12.54
N VAL A 549 -1.93 2.50 12.30
CA VAL A 549 -0.66 3.01 12.82
C VAL A 549 -0.20 4.12 11.88
N LEU A 550 -0.18 5.36 12.40
CA LEU A 550 0.20 6.53 11.64
C LEU A 550 1.71 6.48 11.38
N GLY A 551 2.09 6.51 10.10
CA GLY A 551 3.49 6.59 9.70
C GLY A 551 4.10 7.91 10.19
N LYS A 552 5.23 7.84 10.91
CA LYS A 552 6.11 8.99 11.13
C LYS A 552 7.56 8.54 11.10
N ASP A 553 8.35 9.31 10.34
CA ASP A 553 9.79 9.56 10.45
C ASP A 553 10.63 8.34 10.86
N LEU A 554 11.47 7.84 9.94
CA LEU A 554 12.39 6.71 10.17
C LEU A 554 13.27 6.89 11.45
N LEU A 555 13.38 8.13 11.94
CA LEU A 555 14.14 8.57 13.11
C LEU A 555 13.35 8.62 14.44
N LYS A 556 12.03 8.43 14.43
CA LYS A 556 11.14 8.49 15.63
C LYS A 556 10.35 7.19 15.85
N LEU A 557 11.01 6.05 15.61
CA LEU A 557 10.45 4.69 15.71
C LEU A 557 9.80 4.39 17.09
N TRP A 558 10.19 5.10 18.14
CA TRP A 558 9.70 4.93 19.52
C TRP A 558 8.44 5.74 19.88
N GLU A 559 7.98 6.67 19.03
CA GLU A 559 6.74 7.44 19.25
C GLU A 559 5.63 7.06 18.25
N ALA A 560 5.33 5.77 18.15
CA ALA A 560 4.25 5.32 17.30
C ALA A 560 2.89 5.83 17.81
N ARG A 561 2.04 6.27 16.87
CA ARG A 561 0.70 6.78 17.17
C ARG A 561 -0.31 5.98 16.35
N SER A 562 -1.46 5.74 16.94
CA SER A 562 -2.53 5.02 16.28
C SER A 562 -3.85 5.78 16.32
N THR A 563 -4.73 5.42 15.42
CA THR A 563 -6.13 5.85 15.38
C THR A 563 -6.95 4.63 15.03
N VAL A 564 -8.16 4.56 15.55
CA VAL A 564 -9.18 3.61 15.09
C VAL A 564 -10.18 4.38 14.26
N PHE A 565 -10.55 3.84 13.11
CA PHE A 565 -11.66 4.35 12.31
C PHE A 565 -12.68 3.25 12.12
N SER A 566 -13.94 3.64 11.91
CA SER A 566 -15.00 2.73 11.52
C SER A 566 -15.82 3.29 10.36
N TYR A 567 -16.31 2.39 9.52
CA TYR A 567 -17.22 2.66 8.41
C TYR A 567 -18.53 1.94 8.66
N ASP A 568 -19.64 2.67 8.65
CA ASP A 568 -20.96 2.04 8.75
C ASP A 568 -21.20 1.14 7.52
N LEU A 569 -21.52 -0.14 7.73
CA LEU A 569 -21.81 -1.06 6.64
C LEU A 569 -23.31 -0.99 6.33
N ASN A 570 -23.66 -0.49 5.15
CA ASN A 570 -25.03 -0.60 4.64
C ASN A 570 -25.27 -2.02 4.13
N VAL A 571 -25.50 -2.95 5.04
CA VAL A 571 -25.93 -4.31 4.73
C VAL A 571 -27.40 -4.19 4.29
N GLY A 572 -27.66 -4.29 2.98
CA GLY A 572 -29.01 -4.18 2.42
C GLY A 572 -29.28 -2.90 1.61
N LYS A 573 -28.95 -2.93 0.31
CA LYS A 573 -29.77 -2.32 -0.75
C LYS A 573 -29.54 -3.10 -2.04
N LYS A 574 -30.37 -4.13 -2.27
CA LYS A 574 -30.64 -4.58 -3.64
C LYS A 574 -31.04 -3.35 -4.44
N GLY A 575 -30.29 -3.06 -5.49
CA GLY A 575 -30.70 -2.15 -6.55
C GLY A 575 -31.99 -2.69 -7.15
N GLY A 576 -33.13 -2.32 -6.57
CA GLY A 576 -34.43 -2.50 -7.15
C GLY A 576 -34.46 -1.69 -8.44
N ALA A 577 -34.22 -2.38 -9.56
CA ALA A 577 -34.66 -1.91 -10.86
C ALA A 577 -36.19 -1.80 -10.80
N GLU A 578 -36.70 -0.67 -10.34
CA GLU A 578 -38.08 -0.27 -10.60
C GLU A 578 -38.20 -0.08 -12.11
N THR A 579 -38.69 -1.13 -12.76
CA THR A 579 -39.28 -1.07 -14.08
C THR A 579 -40.49 -0.14 -13.98
N ALA A 580 -40.26 1.14 -14.27
CA ALA A 580 -41.31 2.11 -14.47
C ALA A 580 -42.20 1.64 -15.64
N ARG A 581 -43.29 0.95 -15.32
CA ARG A 581 -44.44 0.82 -16.21
C ARG A 581 -45.03 2.23 -16.37
N LYS A 582 -44.81 2.82 -17.55
CA LYS A 582 -45.57 4.00 -17.98
C LYS A 582 -47.03 3.60 -18.23
N PRO A 583 -48.01 4.47 -17.89
CA PRO A 583 -49.33 4.43 -18.50
C PRO A 583 -49.28 4.81 -19.99
#